data_AF-A0A947G1I6-F1
#
_entry.id   AF-A0A947G1I6-F1
#
_cell.length_a   1.000
_cell.length_b   1.000
_cell.length_c   1.000
_cell.angle_alpha   90.00
_cell.angle_beta   90.00
_cell.angle_gamma   90.00
#
_symmetry.space_group_name_H-M   'P 1'
#
loop_
_entity.id
_entity.type
_entity.pdbx_description
1 polymer ?
#
loop_
_entity_poly.entity_id
_entity_poly.type
_entity_poly.pdbx_seq_one_letter_code
_entity_poly.pdbx_strand_id
1 'polypeptide(L)'
;MRIHRLKHLMLVALMLGLSHSAWAGTGGDPAVIAEHCVNRITNIAQTCVHRNQATAEICVTRMEALIDAGHPGQAQHLAIHCIAKVVHRSTHCIAAINHRTVACVHVLLSLGAPGLAELVTEVADEARDAVRLSRAAAIDAIQAAAPGT
;
A
#
# COMPACT_ATOMS: atom_id res chain seq x y z
N MET A 1 10.85 -5.71 -14.92
CA MET A 1 11.53 -4.41 -14.71
C MET A 1 10.86 -3.45 -13.69
N ARG A 2 9.99 -3.90 -12.77
CA ARG A 2 9.32 -3.02 -11.77
C ARG A 2 9.91 -3.04 -10.34
N ILE A 3 10.74 -4.05 -10.01
CA ILE A 3 11.39 -4.19 -8.69
C ILE A 3 12.41 -3.06 -8.42
N HIS A 4 12.96 -2.44 -9.47
CA HIS A 4 13.88 -1.30 -9.33
C HIS A 4 13.21 -0.03 -8.80
N ARG A 5 11.89 0.16 -9.00
CA ARG A 5 11.20 1.39 -8.56
C ARG A 5 10.89 1.40 -7.05
N LEU A 6 10.67 0.22 -6.43
CA LEU A 6 10.52 0.13 -4.97
C LEU A 6 11.83 0.49 -4.24
N LYS A 7 12.99 0.13 -4.82
CA LYS A 7 14.30 0.53 -4.27
C LYS A 7 14.53 2.04 -4.36
N HIS A 8 14.00 2.70 -5.40
CA HIS A 8 14.05 4.17 -5.49
C HIS A 8 13.17 4.85 -4.44
N LEU A 9 12.00 4.30 -4.10
CA LEU A 9 11.16 4.80 -3.02
C LEU A 9 11.86 4.76 -1.65
N MET A 10 12.61 3.69 -1.36
CA MET A 10 13.47 3.64 -0.18
C MET A 10 14.62 4.65 -0.25
N LEU A 11 15.19 4.89 -1.43
CA LEU A 11 16.30 5.84 -1.59
C LEU A 11 15.85 7.30 -1.44
N VAL A 12 14.67 7.67 -1.95
CA VAL A 12 14.11 9.03 -1.80
C VAL A 12 13.72 9.30 -0.34
N ALA A 13 13.16 8.30 0.35
CA ALA A 13 12.90 8.41 1.79
C ALA A 13 14.20 8.51 2.63
N LEU A 14 15.29 7.86 2.20
CA LEU A 14 16.59 7.94 2.88
C LEU A 14 17.30 9.29 2.66
N MET A 15 17.14 9.88 1.47
CA MET A 15 17.78 11.16 1.12
C MET A 15 17.08 12.38 1.75
N LEU A 16 15.80 12.26 2.11
CA LEU A 16 15.07 13.28 2.86
C LEU A 16 15.27 13.17 4.38
N GLY A 17 15.87 12.08 4.87
CA GLY A 17 16.04 11.77 6.29
C GLY A 17 17.20 12.47 7.02
N LEU A 18 17.90 13.42 6.41
CA LEU A 18 19.02 14.15 7.02
C LEU A 18 18.65 15.61 7.31
N SER A 19 17.61 15.84 8.10
CA SER A 19 17.44 17.12 8.82
C SER A 19 16.71 16.88 10.13
N HIS A 20 17.46 16.52 11.18
CA HIS A 20 16.99 16.68 12.55
C HIS A 20 16.86 18.17 12.84
N SER A 21 15.65 18.71 12.85
CA SER A 21 15.37 20.04 13.38
C SER A 21 14.11 19.98 14.24
N ALA A 22 14.31 20.45 15.46
CA ALA A 22 13.37 20.45 16.56
C ALA A 22 12.03 21.11 16.18
N TRP A 23 10.96 20.49 16.64
CA TRP A 23 9.59 20.99 16.58
C TRP A 23 9.44 22.22 17.48
N ALA A 24 9.67 23.41 16.93
CA ALA A 24 9.32 24.68 17.55
C ALA A 24 9.04 25.73 16.46
N GLY A 25 7.88 25.61 15.79
CA GLY A 25 7.42 26.61 14.80
C GLY A 25 6.63 26.08 13.59
N THR A 26 6.07 24.86 13.66
CA THR A 26 5.52 24.11 12.51
C THR A 26 4.11 24.53 12.09
N GLY A 27 3.87 25.83 11.90
CA GLY A 27 2.62 26.37 11.40
C GLY A 27 2.76 27.02 10.02
N GLY A 28 3.27 26.32 9.01
CA GLY A 28 3.15 26.82 7.63
C GLY A 28 4.23 26.51 6.62
N ASP A 29 5.32 25.80 6.94
CA ASP A 29 6.30 25.42 5.91
C ASP A 29 5.69 24.34 4.98
N PRO A 30 5.43 24.65 3.71
CA PRO A 30 4.85 23.70 2.77
C PRO A 30 5.72 22.46 2.57
N ALA A 31 7.04 22.57 2.68
CA ALA A 31 7.97 21.45 2.50
C ALA A 31 7.79 20.38 3.58
N VAL A 32 7.71 20.80 4.85
CA VAL A 32 7.48 19.89 5.99
C VAL A 32 6.11 19.21 5.90
N ILE A 33 5.08 19.95 5.46
CA ILE A 33 3.74 19.39 5.24
C ILE A 33 3.78 18.32 4.14
N ALA A 34 4.41 18.62 3.01
CA ALA A 34 4.54 17.68 1.90
C ALA A 34 5.29 16.41 2.33
N GLU A 35 6.40 16.55 3.04
CA GLU A 35 7.17 15.41 3.57
C GLU A 35 6.31 14.53 4.48
N HIS A 36 5.58 15.14 5.42
CA HIS A 36 4.69 14.40 6.31
C HIS A 36 3.57 13.67 5.55
N CYS A 37 3.04 14.30 4.50
CA CYS A 37 2.04 13.71 3.62
C CYS A 37 2.57 12.50 2.86
N VAL A 38 3.73 12.65 2.20
CA VAL A 38 4.44 11.58 1.49
C VAL A 38 4.72 10.41 2.42
N ASN A 39 5.31 10.67 3.59
CA ASN A 39 5.63 9.63 4.58
C ASN A 39 4.38 8.85 5.01
N ARG A 40 3.25 9.54 5.24
CA ARG A 40 2.02 8.86 5.65
C ARG A 40 1.39 8.03 4.54
N ILE A 41 1.35 8.56 3.32
CA ILE A 41 0.82 7.86 2.14
C ILE A 41 1.64 6.58 1.88
N THR A 42 2.97 6.71 1.87
CA THR A 42 3.90 5.60 1.67
C THR A 42 3.71 4.51 2.73
N ASN A 43 3.60 4.89 4.02
CA ASN A 43 3.39 3.94 5.11
C ASN A 43 2.07 3.16 4.99
N ILE A 44 1.00 3.82 4.55
CA ILE A 44 -0.29 3.15 4.29
C ILE A 44 -0.11 2.08 3.21
N ALA A 45 0.50 2.45 2.08
CA ALA A 45 0.71 1.54 0.97
C ALA A 45 1.61 0.35 1.37
N GLN A 46 2.76 0.62 1.99
CA GLN A 46 3.70 -0.42 2.44
C GLN A 46 3.03 -1.41 3.40
N THR A 47 2.29 -0.92 4.39
CA THR A 47 1.56 -1.77 5.33
C THR A 47 0.55 -2.66 4.60
N CYS A 48 -0.16 -2.10 3.61
CA CYS A 48 -1.14 -2.83 2.83
C CYS A 48 -0.50 -3.93 1.97
N VAL A 49 0.59 -3.58 1.27
CA VAL A 49 1.36 -4.50 0.42
C VAL A 49 1.87 -5.69 1.23
N HIS A 50 2.53 -5.39 2.36
CA HIS A 50 3.06 -6.44 3.24
C HIS A 50 1.95 -7.36 3.77
N ARG A 51 0.82 -6.79 4.19
CA ARG A 51 -0.31 -7.58 4.69
C ARG A 51 -0.97 -8.42 3.62
N ASN A 52 -1.05 -7.94 2.38
CA ASN A 52 -1.60 -8.71 1.26
C ASN A 52 -0.72 -9.91 0.94
N GLN A 53 0.61 -9.71 0.87
CA GLN A 53 1.58 -10.79 0.71
C GLN A 53 1.45 -11.84 1.83
N ALA A 54 1.50 -11.41 3.09
CA ALA A 54 1.37 -12.32 4.22
C ALA A 54 0.02 -13.07 4.25
N THR A 55 -1.07 -12.42 3.79
CA THR A 55 -2.37 -13.09 3.68
C THR A 55 -2.33 -14.18 2.61
N ALA A 56 -1.74 -13.91 1.44
CA ALA A 56 -1.60 -14.90 0.39
C ALA A 56 -0.77 -16.11 0.87
N GLU A 57 0.41 -15.86 1.45
CA GLU A 57 1.29 -16.93 1.98
C GLU A 57 0.56 -17.83 2.98
N ILE A 58 -0.07 -17.24 4.00
CA ILE A 58 -0.82 -18.01 5.01
C ILE A 58 -1.97 -18.81 4.39
N CYS A 59 -2.68 -18.22 3.43
CA CYS A 59 -3.82 -18.88 2.81
C CYS A 59 -3.38 -20.04 1.91
N VAL A 60 -2.33 -19.86 1.10
CA VAL A 60 -1.76 -20.91 0.23
C VAL A 60 -1.34 -22.10 1.06
N THR A 61 -0.50 -21.91 2.09
CA THR A 61 -0.04 -22.99 2.96
C THR A 61 -1.20 -23.75 3.63
N ARG A 62 -2.25 -23.03 4.04
CA ARG A 62 -3.43 -23.67 4.65
C ARG A 62 -4.27 -24.44 3.64
N MET A 63 -4.39 -23.94 2.41
CA MET A 63 -5.10 -24.64 1.35
C MET A 63 -4.39 -25.93 0.96
N GLU A 64 -3.06 -25.89 0.80
CA GLU A 64 -2.23 -27.07 0.55
C GLU A 64 -2.46 -28.14 1.64
N ALA A 65 -2.39 -27.75 2.91
CA ALA A 65 -2.65 -28.68 4.03
C ALA A 65 -4.07 -29.27 4.02
N LEU A 66 -5.09 -28.49 3.60
CA LEU A 66 -6.46 -28.98 3.46
C LEU A 66 -6.61 -29.94 2.28
N ILE A 67 -5.90 -29.69 1.17
CA ILE A 67 -5.89 -30.57 0.00
C ILE A 67 -5.24 -31.91 0.37
N ASP A 68 -4.08 -31.87 1.03
CA ASP A 68 -3.36 -33.07 1.49
C ASP A 68 -4.18 -33.91 2.49
N ALA A 69 -4.99 -33.25 3.31
CA ALA A 69 -5.92 -33.90 4.23
C ALA A 69 -7.21 -34.44 3.56
N GLY A 70 -7.36 -34.31 2.23
CA GLY A 70 -8.54 -34.78 1.51
C GLY A 70 -9.77 -33.87 1.67
N HIS A 71 -9.57 -32.57 1.89
CA HIS A 71 -10.63 -31.58 2.10
C HIS A 71 -10.62 -30.44 1.05
N PRO A 72 -10.68 -30.74 -0.26
CA PRO A 72 -10.60 -29.73 -1.32
C PRO A 72 -11.74 -28.69 -1.25
N GLY A 73 -12.95 -29.09 -0.84
CA GLY A 73 -14.06 -28.15 -0.66
C GLY A 73 -13.76 -27.09 0.41
N GLN A 74 -13.10 -27.46 1.51
CA GLN A 74 -12.69 -26.50 2.55
C GLN A 74 -11.57 -25.58 2.05
N ALA A 75 -10.63 -26.11 1.26
CA ALA A 75 -9.60 -25.29 0.62
C ALA A 75 -10.22 -24.24 -0.31
N GLN A 76 -11.22 -24.63 -1.10
CA GLN A 76 -11.96 -23.71 -1.97
C GLN A 76 -12.68 -22.61 -1.18
N HIS A 77 -13.38 -22.97 -0.10
CA HIS A 77 -14.02 -21.99 0.78
C HIS A 77 -13.01 -21.02 1.40
N LEU A 78 -11.84 -21.52 1.81
CA LEU A 78 -10.76 -20.69 2.33
C LEU A 78 -10.25 -19.71 1.26
N ALA A 79 -10.07 -20.15 0.02
CA ALA A 79 -9.65 -19.30 -1.10
C ALA A 79 -10.57 -18.08 -1.27
N ILE A 80 -11.89 -18.32 -1.30
CA ILE A 80 -12.92 -17.28 -1.44
C ILE A 80 -12.80 -16.25 -0.30
N HIS A 81 -12.70 -16.74 0.94
CA HIS A 81 -12.56 -15.87 2.11
C HIS A 81 -11.26 -15.05 2.07
N CYS A 82 -10.15 -15.66 1.68
CA CYS A 82 -8.86 -14.98 1.57
C CYS A 82 -8.86 -13.89 0.49
N ILE A 83 -9.43 -14.17 -0.69
CA ILE A 83 -9.58 -13.18 -1.76
C ILE A 83 -10.43 -12.00 -1.28
N ALA A 84 -11.58 -12.25 -0.66
CA ALA A 84 -12.44 -11.20 -0.11
C ALA A 84 -11.70 -10.31 0.89
N LYS A 85 -10.89 -10.91 1.78
CA LYS A 85 -10.06 -10.19 2.74
C LYS A 85 -9.01 -9.29 2.08
N VAL A 86 -8.32 -9.77 1.04
CA VAL A 86 -7.32 -8.99 0.29
C VAL A 86 -7.99 -7.82 -0.44
N VAL A 87 -9.14 -8.06 -1.09
CA VAL A 87 -9.92 -7.03 -1.80
C VAL A 87 -10.39 -5.94 -0.85
N HIS A 88 -10.99 -6.33 0.27
CA HIS A 88 -11.51 -5.41 1.28
C HIS A 88 -10.39 -4.51 1.83
N ARG A 89 -9.28 -5.11 2.26
CA ARG A 89 -8.13 -4.37 2.79
C ARG A 89 -7.58 -3.38 1.77
N SER A 90 -7.37 -3.82 0.53
CA SER A 90 -6.80 -2.98 -0.52
C SER A 90 -7.69 -1.79 -0.85
N THR A 91 -9.02 -2.00 -0.86
CA THR A 91 -10.01 -0.94 -1.06
C THR A 91 -9.92 0.10 0.07
N HIS A 92 -9.85 -0.36 1.32
CA HIS A 92 -9.68 0.52 2.48
C HIS A 92 -8.37 1.32 2.43
N CYS A 93 -7.25 0.68 2.07
CA CYS A 93 -5.96 1.37 1.93
C CYS A 93 -6.00 2.47 0.84
N ILE A 94 -6.59 2.17 -0.32
CA ILE A 94 -6.73 3.15 -1.42
C ILE A 94 -7.61 4.33 -0.99
N ALA A 95 -8.72 4.07 -0.28
CA ALA A 95 -9.56 5.13 0.26
C ALA A 95 -8.81 6.01 1.27
N ALA A 96 -8.00 5.41 2.16
CA ALA A 96 -7.17 6.14 3.12
C ALA A 96 -6.10 7.01 2.42
N ILE A 97 -5.46 6.49 1.37
CA ILE A 97 -4.52 7.26 0.54
C ILE A 97 -5.25 8.45 -0.10
N ASN A 98 -6.38 8.22 -0.78
CA ASN A 98 -7.17 9.28 -1.41
C ASN A 98 -7.55 10.40 -0.42
N HIS A 99 -8.09 10.03 0.73
CA HIS A 99 -8.48 10.99 1.76
C HIS A 99 -7.28 11.83 2.22
N ARG A 100 -6.12 11.20 2.42
CA ARG A 100 -4.90 11.90 2.82
C ARG A 100 -4.39 12.83 1.72
N THR A 101 -4.37 12.38 0.47
CA THR A 101 -3.93 13.17 -0.68
C THR A 101 -4.77 14.43 -0.83
N VAL A 102 -6.12 14.31 -0.78
CA VAL A 102 -7.02 15.47 -0.88
C VAL A 102 -6.73 16.50 0.20
N ALA A 103 -6.58 16.07 1.45
CA ALA A 103 -6.28 16.96 2.56
C ALA A 103 -4.92 17.68 2.38
N CYS A 104 -3.89 16.92 1.99
CA CYS A 104 -2.54 17.45 1.79
C CYS A 104 -2.46 18.44 0.63
N VAL A 105 -3.02 18.07 -0.53
CA VAL A 105 -3.07 18.92 -1.72
C VAL A 105 -3.80 20.22 -1.42
N HIS A 106 -4.94 20.16 -0.73
CA HIS A 106 -5.68 21.37 -0.35
C HIS A 106 -4.83 22.34 0.47
N VAL A 107 -4.14 21.83 1.51
CA VAL A 107 -3.27 22.67 2.36
C VAL A 107 -2.11 23.26 1.56
N LEU A 108 -1.42 22.45 0.75
CA LEU A 108 -0.28 22.92 -0.04
C LEU A 108 -0.66 23.99 -1.07
N LEU A 109 -1.83 23.83 -1.72
CA LEU A 109 -2.35 24.84 -2.63
C LEU A 109 -2.72 26.13 -1.90
N SER A 110 -3.30 26.04 -0.70
CA SER A 110 -3.63 27.21 0.12
C SER A 110 -2.40 28.01 0.56
N LEU A 111 -1.25 27.35 0.62
CA LEU A 111 0.05 27.95 0.94
C LEU A 111 0.83 28.41 -0.31
N GLY A 112 0.22 28.35 -1.50
CA GLY A 112 0.89 28.75 -2.74
C GLY A 112 2.02 27.81 -3.18
N ALA A 113 1.96 26.53 -2.81
CA ALA A 113 2.98 25.53 -3.12
C ALA A 113 2.49 24.44 -4.11
N PRO A 114 2.11 24.80 -5.36
CA PRO A 114 1.53 23.85 -6.31
C PRO A 114 2.50 22.72 -6.71
N GLY A 115 3.80 23.00 -6.83
CA GLY A 115 4.79 21.96 -7.15
C GLY A 115 4.90 20.86 -6.09
N LEU A 116 4.70 21.21 -4.80
CA LEU A 116 4.65 20.23 -3.73
C LEU A 116 3.32 19.46 -3.72
N ALA A 117 2.22 20.10 -4.10
CA ALA A 117 0.92 19.43 -4.26
C ALA A 117 0.95 18.39 -5.39
N GLU A 118 1.61 18.71 -6.50
CA GLU A 118 1.86 17.78 -7.62
C GLU A 118 2.69 16.59 -7.14
N LEU A 119 3.82 16.83 -6.46
CA LEU A 119 4.66 15.77 -5.87
C LEU A 119 3.85 14.82 -4.98
N VAL A 120 3.02 15.35 -4.07
CA VAL A 120 2.17 14.52 -3.19
C VAL A 120 1.17 13.69 -3.99
N THR A 121 0.65 14.24 -5.10
CA THR A 121 -0.27 13.53 -5.98
C THR A 121 0.42 12.39 -6.71
N GLU A 122 1.61 12.62 -7.27
CA GLU A 122 2.41 11.58 -7.93
C GLU A 122 2.74 10.43 -6.96
N VAL A 123 3.19 10.75 -5.74
CA VAL A 123 3.46 9.74 -4.71
C VAL A 123 2.18 8.96 -4.35
N ALA A 124 1.03 9.63 -4.29
CA ALA A 124 -0.24 8.96 -4.04
C ALA A 124 -0.64 8.01 -5.17
N ASP A 125 -0.37 8.37 -6.42
CA ASP A 125 -0.63 7.53 -7.60
C ASP A 125 0.21 6.26 -7.54
N GLU A 126 1.52 6.41 -7.31
CA GLU A 126 2.43 5.27 -7.14
C GLU A 126 2.03 4.37 -5.97
N ALA A 127 1.65 4.97 -4.83
CA ALA A 127 1.19 4.25 -3.66
C ALA A 127 -0.09 3.43 -3.95
N ARG A 128 -1.06 4.00 -4.68
CA ARG A 128 -2.28 3.29 -5.08
C ARG A 128 -1.98 2.15 -6.03
N ASP A 129 -1.09 2.35 -6.98
CA ASP A 129 -0.68 1.31 -7.93
C ASP A 129 0.07 0.18 -7.25
N ALA A 130 0.95 0.47 -6.28
CA ALA A 130 1.59 -0.56 -5.47
C ALA A 130 0.57 -1.43 -4.73
N VAL A 131 -0.47 -0.83 -4.13
CA VAL A 131 -1.56 -1.57 -3.47
C VAL A 131 -2.35 -2.42 -4.47
N ARG A 132 -2.68 -1.88 -5.65
CA ARG A 132 -3.41 -2.62 -6.70
C ARG A 132 -2.61 -3.81 -7.23
N LEU A 133 -1.32 -3.62 -7.50
CA LEU A 133 -0.43 -4.67 -7.97
C LEU A 133 -0.26 -5.77 -6.92
N SER A 134 -0.07 -5.39 -5.66
CA SER A 134 0.02 -6.36 -4.56
C SER A 134 -1.29 -7.13 -4.37
N ARG A 135 -2.45 -6.46 -4.50
CA ARG A 135 -3.76 -7.14 -4.49
C ARG A 135 -3.85 -8.19 -5.59
N ALA A 136 -3.51 -7.82 -6.83
CA ALA A 136 -3.59 -8.74 -7.96
C ALA A 136 -2.68 -9.95 -7.74
N ALA A 137 -1.41 -9.73 -7.40
CA ALA A 137 -0.46 -10.80 -7.14
C ALA A 137 -0.92 -11.75 -6.00
N ALA A 138 -1.50 -11.20 -4.93
CA ALA A 138 -2.04 -12.00 -3.83
C ALA A 138 -3.25 -12.85 -4.27
N ILE A 139 -4.16 -12.28 -5.07
CA ILE A 139 -5.31 -13.01 -5.62
C ILE A 139 -4.84 -14.12 -6.55
N ASP A 140 -3.93 -13.82 -7.48
CA ASP A 140 -3.39 -14.79 -8.43
C ASP A 140 -2.74 -15.98 -7.69
N ALA A 141 -1.95 -15.70 -6.64
CA ALA A 141 -1.34 -16.74 -5.82
C ALA A 141 -2.38 -17.63 -5.10
N ILE A 142 -3.43 -17.02 -4.54
CA ILE A 142 -4.51 -17.76 -3.88
C ILE A 142 -5.28 -18.62 -4.91
N GLN A 143 -5.57 -18.07 -6.09
CA GLN A 143 -6.30 -18.80 -7.13
C GLN A 143 -5.49 -19.96 -7.72
N ALA A 144 -4.18 -19.78 -7.90
CA ALA A 144 -3.30 -20.83 -8.40
C ALA A 144 -3.19 -22.03 -7.44
N ALA A 145 -3.34 -21.80 -6.13
CA ALA A 145 -3.33 -22.85 -5.11
C ALA A 145 -4.72 -23.43 -4.78
N ALA A 146 -5.79 -22.80 -5.26
CA ALA A 146 -7.14 -23.30 -5.06
C ALA A 146 -7.34 -24.58 -5.92
N PRO A 147 -8.05 -25.59 -5.40
CA PRO A 147 -8.33 -26.78 -6.20
C PRO A 147 -9.15 -26.39 -7.44
N GLY A 148 -8.74 -26.91 -8.60
CA GLY A 148 -9.46 -26.68 -9.86
C GLY A 148 -10.92 -27.10 -9.72
N THR A 149 -11.82 -26.23 -10.19
CA THR A 149 -13.24 -26.58 -10.38
C THR A 149 -13.40 -27.56 -11.53
#